data_AF-A0A2G8PGG1-F1
#
_entry.id   AF-A0A2G8PGG1-F1
#
_cell.length_a   1.000
_cell.length_b   1.000
_cell.length_c   1.000
_cell.angle_alpha   90.00
_cell.angle_beta   90.00
_cell.angle_gamma   90.00
#
_symmetry.space_group_name_H-M   'P 1'
#
loop_
_entity.id
_entity.type
_entity.pdbx_description
1 polymer ?
#
loop_
_entity_poly.entity_id
_entity_poly.type
_entity_poly.pdbx_seq_one_letter_code
_entity_poly.pdbx_strand_id
1 'polypeptide(L)'
;MVQFDSQDPYEVIHRFKPIAEVPELTRETYVPRASTPLLDAMGRGITDLESGLSQLAEADRPARVVMVVVTDGQENASREFRKEQVEKMIKEKTEKDGWQFVFLSADLAAIRDAKAVGVAPVASLLYQKSGLGSKLAWASLAMRLSDYRSARLHSLMFLEEDRQHPDDPNKKKKNNKS
;
A
#
# COMPACT_ATOMS: atom_id res chain seq x y z
N MET A 1 -0.20 -8.52 8.30
CA MET A 1 -0.48 -8.89 6.90
C MET A 1 -1.94 -9.27 6.81
N VAL A 2 -2.63 -8.66 5.86
CA VAL A 2 -4.05 -8.90 5.58
C VAL A 2 -4.14 -9.32 4.12
N GLN A 3 -4.95 -10.34 3.85
CA GLN A 3 -5.40 -10.69 2.52
C GLN A 3 -6.86 -10.22 2.37
N PHE A 4 -7.27 -9.86 1.17
CA PHE A 4 -8.63 -9.43 0.90
C PHE A 4 -9.09 -9.89 -0.48
N ASP A 5 -10.32 -10.38 -0.54
CA ASP A 5 -11.05 -10.72 -1.76
C ASP A 5 -12.57 -10.70 -1.48
N SER A 6 -13.44 -11.02 -2.44
CA SER A 6 -14.89 -11.00 -2.18
C SER A 6 -15.44 -12.16 -1.37
N GLN A 7 -14.65 -13.20 -1.09
CA GLN A 7 -15.03 -14.25 -0.14
C GLN A 7 -14.71 -13.82 1.29
N ASP A 8 -13.52 -13.26 1.50
CA ASP A 8 -13.15 -12.60 2.75
C ASP A 8 -12.56 -11.20 2.47
N PRO A 9 -13.37 -10.13 2.62
CA PRO A 9 -12.92 -8.77 2.35
C PRO A 9 -11.85 -8.27 3.34
N TYR A 10 -11.57 -9.01 4.42
CA TYR A 10 -10.52 -8.66 5.38
C TYR A 10 -10.07 -9.89 6.19
N GLU A 11 -9.15 -10.67 5.62
CA GLU A 11 -8.57 -11.85 6.27
C GLU A 11 -7.23 -11.51 6.93
N VAL A 12 -7.15 -11.60 8.27
CA VAL A 12 -5.90 -11.33 9.02
C VAL A 12 -5.03 -12.59 9.05
N ILE A 13 -4.05 -12.66 8.16
CA ILE A 13 -3.11 -13.80 8.09
C ILE A 13 -2.02 -13.69 9.18
N HIS A 14 -1.50 -12.49 9.43
CA HIS A 14 -0.48 -12.25 10.45
C HIS A 14 -0.73 -10.95 11.20
N ARG A 15 -0.91 -11.04 12.53
CA ARG A 15 -1.14 -9.91 13.43
C ARG A 15 0.11 -9.64 14.29
N PHE A 16 0.68 -8.43 14.20
CA PHE A 16 1.83 -7.96 15.00
C PHE A 16 2.98 -8.97 15.19
N LYS A 17 3.27 -9.80 14.18
CA LYS A 17 4.38 -10.76 14.24
C LYS A 17 5.71 -10.11 13.86
N PRO A 18 6.82 -10.46 14.53
CA PRO A 18 8.16 -10.15 14.05
C PRO A 18 8.33 -10.66 12.62
N ILE A 19 9.00 -9.87 11.77
CA ILE A 19 9.15 -10.22 10.35
C ILE A 19 9.89 -11.55 10.14
N ALA A 20 10.80 -11.91 11.06
CA ALA A 20 11.54 -13.18 11.03
C ALA A 20 10.65 -14.41 11.27
N GLU A 21 9.45 -14.22 11.81
CA GLU A 21 8.47 -15.28 12.09
C GLU A 21 7.35 -15.34 11.03
N VAL A 22 7.39 -14.44 10.05
CA VAL A 22 6.44 -14.45 8.93
C VAL A 22 6.94 -15.44 7.88
N PRO A 23 6.22 -16.55 7.61
CA PRO A 23 6.62 -17.50 6.58
C PRO A 23 6.58 -16.85 5.20
N GLU A 24 7.36 -17.43 4.26
CA GLU A 24 7.31 -16.99 2.87
C GLU A 24 5.90 -17.19 2.28
N LEU A 25 5.46 -16.21 1.48
CA LEU A 25 4.25 -16.34 0.70
C LEU A 25 4.51 -17.34 -0.43
N THR A 26 3.70 -18.39 -0.47
CA THR A 26 3.73 -19.41 -1.52
C THR A 26 2.43 -19.36 -2.30
N ARG A 27 2.38 -20.04 -3.45
CA ARG A 27 1.12 -20.18 -4.22
C ARG A 27 0.03 -20.96 -3.47
N GLU A 28 0.39 -21.65 -2.40
CA GLU A 28 -0.53 -22.40 -1.55
C GLU A 28 -1.09 -21.52 -0.42
N THR A 29 -0.26 -20.60 0.10
CA THR A 29 -0.62 -19.69 1.20
C THR A 29 -1.10 -18.32 0.72
N TYR A 30 -1.02 -18.03 -0.58
CA TYR A 30 -1.46 -16.78 -1.18
C TYR A 30 -2.13 -17.05 -2.54
N VAL A 31 -3.46 -17.15 -2.53
CA VAL A 31 -4.27 -17.44 -3.71
C VAL A 31 -5.19 -16.25 -3.98
N PRO A 32 -4.90 -15.41 -5.00
CA PRO A 32 -5.80 -14.33 -5.37
C PRO A 32 -7.10 -14.92 -5.93
N ARG A 33 -8.25 -14.45 -5.41
CA ARG A 33 -9.58 -14.90 -5.80
C ARG A 33 -10.45 -13.69 -6.16
N ALA A 34 -11.29 -13.85 -7.18
CA ALA A 34 -12.46 -13.01 -7.42
C ALA A 34 -12.20 -11.49 -7.55
N SER A 35 -12.88 -10.66 -6.76
CA SER A 35 -13.00 -9.21 -6.93
C SER A 35 -12.29 -8.44 -5.80
N THR A 36 -12.21 -7.12 -5.92
CA THR A 36 -11.31 -6.28 -5.12
C THR A 36 -12.11 -5.31 -4.24
N PRO A 37 -12.44 -5.68 -2.99
CA PRO A 37 -13.05 -4.77 -2.01
C PRO A 37 -11.97 -3.89 -1.34
N LEU A 38 -11.32 -3.06 -2.16
CA LEU A 38 -10.18 -2.21 -1.78
C LEU A 38 -10.54 -1.22 -0.65
N LEU A 39 -11.67 -0.52 -0.76
CA LEU A 39 -12.09 0.46 0.24
C LEU A 39 -12.38 -0.20 1.59
N ASP A 40 -13.05 -1.36 1.57
CA ASP A 40 -13.33 -2.12 2.80
C ASP A 40 -12.03 -2.63 3.44
N ALA A 41 -11.11 -3.17 2.64
CA ALA A 41 -9.82 -3.63 3.13
C ALA A 41 -8.98 -2.49 3.74
N MET A 42 -8.97 -1.31 3.10
CA MET A 42 -8.26 -0.13 3.60
C MET A 42 -8.91 0.43 4.86
N GLY A 43 -10.24 0.62 4.86
CA GLY A 43 -11.00 1.15 5.98
C GLY A 43 -10.83 0.27 7.22
N ARG A 44 -11.11 -1.03 7.10
CA ARG A 44 -10.90 -2.00 8.18
C ARG A 44 -9.44 -2.05 8.61
N GLY A 45 -8.51 -2.08 7.65
CA GLY A 45 -7.07 -2.10 7.94
C GLY A 45 -6.60 -0.94 8.80
N ILE A 46 -7.08 0.28 8.51
CA ILE A 46 -6.74 1.47 9.29
C ILE A 46 -7.32 1.36 10.70
N THR A 47 -8.60 1.02 10.82
CA THR A 47 -9.28 0.88 12.12
C THR A 47 -8.65 -0.21 13.00
N ASP A 48 -8.34 -1.37 12.42
CA ASP A 48 -7.72 -2.49 13.12
C ASP A 48 -6.31 -2.16 13.60
N LEU A 49 -5.52 -1.49 12.76
CA LEU A 49 -4.17 -1.08 13.12
C LEU A 49 -4.19 -0.01 14.20
N GLU A 50 -5.06 1.00 14.08
CA GLU A 50 -5.26 2.03 15.11
C GLU A 50 -5.64 1.42 16.45
N SER A 51 -6.64 0.52 16.45
CA SER A 51 -7.08 -0.19 17.66
C SER A 51 -5.93 -0.97 18.29
N GLY A 52 -5.19 -1.75 17.48
CA GLY A 52 -4.04 -2.52 17.94
C GLY A 52 -2.96 -1.64 18.57
N LEU A 53 -2.63 -0.51 17.94
CA LEU A 53 -1.63 0.43 18.46
C LEU A 53 -2.08 1.11 19.76
N SER A 54 -3.37 1.42 19.88
CA SER A 54 -3.94 2.03 21.10
C SER A 54 -3.80 1.13 22.33
N GLN A 55 -3.78 -0.19 22.13
CA GLN A 55 -3.65 -1.20 23.18
C GLN A 55 -2.21 -1.46 23.60
N LEU A 56 -1.23 -0.99 22.83
CA LEU A 56 0.19 -1.12 23.19
C LEU A 56 0.57 -0.11 24.27
N ALA A 57 1.43 -0.56 25.19
CA ALA A 57 2.12 0.33 26.10
C ALA A 57 2.96 1.34 25.30
N GLU A 58 3.16 2.54 25.85
CA GLU A 58 3.83 3.63 25.14
C GLU A 58 5.25 3.25 24.68
N ALA A 59 5.97 2.45 25.48
CA ALA A 59 7.30 1.94 25.16
C ALA A 59 7.31 0.95 23.98
N ASP A 60 6.19 0.28 23.71
CA ASP A 60 6.06 -0.71 22.65
C ASP A 60 5.43 -0.12 21.37
N ARG A 61 5.00 1.14 21.40
CA ARG A 61 4.43 1.80 20.23
C ARG A 61 5.52 2.03 19.18
N PRO A 62 5.27 1.67 17.91
CA PRO A 62 6.25 1.88 16.85
C PRO A 62 6.43 3.38 16.59
N ALA A 63 7.68 3.81 16.44
CA ALA A 63 8.00 5.19 16.09
C ALA A 63 7.50 5.59 14.68
N ARG A 64 7.25 4.60 13.80
CA ARG A 64 6.82 4.82 12.42
C ARG A 64 5.84 3.73 12.00
N VAL A 65 4.76 4.13 11.33
CA VAL A 65 3.74 3.24 10.78
C VAL A 65 3.70 3.40 9.27
N VAL A 66 3.78 2.26 8.57
CA VAL A 66 3.65 2.21 7.11
C VAL A 66 2.59 1.18 6.74
N MET A 67 1.56 1.62 6.02
CA MET A 67 0.57 0.75 5.40
C MET A 67 0.88 0.66 3.91
N VAL A 68 1.22 -0.55 3.46
CA VAL A 68 1.46 -0.85 2.04
C VAL A 68 0.26 -1.63 1.52
N VAL A 69 -0.36 -1.13 0.46
CA VAL A 69 -1.43 -1.79 -0.27
C VAL A 69 -0.88 -2.27 -1.60
N VAL A 70 -1.05 -3.55 -1.89
CA VAL A 70 -0.64 -4.17 -3.16
C VAL A 70 -1.84 -4.85 -3.78
N THR A 71 -2.18 -4.49 -5.02
CA THR A 71 -3.31 -5.08 -5.76
C THR A 71 -2.97 -5.16 -7.25
N ASP A 72 -3.65 -6.01 -8.00
CA ASP A 72 -3.59 -6.04 -9.47
C ASP A 72 -4.94 -5.75 -10.13
N GLY A 73 -5.93 -5.30 -9.34
CA GLY A 73 -7.28 -4.94 -9.80
C GLY A 73 -7.84 -3.70 -9.09
N GLN A 74 -8.77 -3.03 -9.77
CA GLN A 74 -9.48 -1.83 -9.31
C GLN A 74 -10.60 -2.14 -8.30
N GLU A 75 -11.00 -1.13 -7.52
CA GLU A 75 -12.15 -1.22 -6.62
C GLU A 75 -13.44 -1.59 -7.38
N ASN A 76 -14.14 -2.63 -6.93
CA ASN A 76 -15.40 -3.08 -7.55
C ASN A 76 -16.34 -3.87 -6.63
N ALA A 77 -16.05 -3.98 -5.34
CA ALA A 77 -16.75 -4.92 -4.46
C ALA A 77 -16.99 -4.42 -3.02
N SER A 78 -16.47 -3.25 -2.65
CA SER A 78 -16.63 -2.69 -1.31
C SER A 78 -18.08 -2.30 -1.01
N ARG A 79 -18.50 -2.48 0.25
CA ARG A 79 -19.87 -2.25 0.73
C ARG A 79 -19.94 -1.50 2.06
N GLU A 80 -18.87 -1.43 2.82
CA GLU A 80 -18.86 -0.89 4.18
C GLU A 80 -18.26 0.52 4.24
N PHE A 81 -17.19 0.73 3.47
CA PHE A 81 -16.47 2.00 3.43
C PHE A 81 -16.69 2.69 2.10
N ARG A 82 -17.14 3.95 2.15
CA ARG A 82 -17.15 4.83 1.01
C ARG A 82 -15.79 5.51 0.85
N LYS A 83 -15.50 5.89 -0.40
CA LYS A 83 -14.27 6.57 -0.78
C LYS A 83 -13.94 7.77 0.12
N GLU A 84 -14.93 8.63 0.41
CA GLU A 84 -14.75 9.83 1.22
C GLU A 84 -14.41 9.51 2.68
N GLN A 85 -14.90 8.37 3.18
CA GLN A 85 -14.58 7.90 4.54
C GLN A 85 -13.12 7.46 4.60
N VAL A 86 -12.68 6.65 3.64
CA VAL A 86 -11.27 6.19 3.56
C VAL A 86 -10.33 7.38 3.34
N GLU A 87 -10.70 8.34 2.49
CA GLU A 87 -9.93 9.56 2.27
C GLU A 87 -9.72 10.36 3.55
N LYS A 88 -10.79 10.57 4.32
CA LYS A 88 -10.71 11.25 5.62
C LYS A 88 -9.79 10.50 6.59
N MET A 89 -9.90 9.17 6.63
CA MET A 89 -9.05 8.33 7.49
C MET A 89 -7.57 8.43 7.11
N ILE A 90 -7.24 8.30 5.82
CA ILE A 90 -5.85 8.45 5.34
C ILE A 90 -5.30 9.82 5.69
N LYS A 91 -6.07 10.88 5.43
CA LYS A 91 -5.67 12.25 5.73
C LYS A 91 -5.38 12.42 7.23
N GLU A 92 -6.31 11.99 8.08
CA GLU A 92 -6.17 12.11 9.53
C GLU A 92 -4.94 11.35 10.05
N LYS A 93 -4.73 10.11 9.61
CA LYS A 93 -3.57 9.29 10.02
C LYS A 93 -2.24 9.82 9.48
N THR A 94 -2.25 10.42 8.30
CA THR A 94 -1.05 11.04 7.74
C THR A 94 -0.69 12.32 8.50
N GLU A 95 -1.65 13.21 8.74
CA GLU A 95 -1.41 14.53 9.31
C GLU A 95 -1.19 14.51 10.83
N LYS A 96 -1.94 13.68 11.56
CA LYS A 96 -1.87 13.63 13.03
C LYS A 96 -0.89 12.60 13.56
N ASP A 97 -0.87 11.43 12.92
CA ASP A 97 -0.15 10.26 13.44
C ASP A 97 1.13 9.95 12.62
N GLY A 98 1.38 10.69 11.54
CA GLY A 98 2.57 10.54 10.70
C GLY A 98 2.61 9.24 9.88
N TRP A 99 1.48 8.54 9.73
CA TRP A 99 1.42 7.29 8.98
C TRP A 99 1.78 7.51 7.52
N GLN A 100 2.45 6.51 6.94
CA GLN A 100 2.76 6.49 5.51
C GLN A 100 1.86 5.47 4.81
N PHE A 101 1.20 5.90 3.74
CA PHE A 101 0.40 5.04 2.88
C PHE A 101 1.11 4.87 1.54
N VAL A 102 1.36 3.63 1.15
CA VAL A 102 2.06 3.28 -0.07
C VAL A 102 1.19 2.35 -0.90
N PHE A 103 1.09 2.60 -2.20
CA PHE A 103 0.22 1.85 -3.10
C PHE A 103 0.98 1.28 -4.29
N LEU A 104 0.98 -0.03 -4.46
CA LEU A 104 1.58 -0.71 -5.60
C LEU A 104 0.47 -1.37 -6.40
N SER A 105 0.40 -1.08 -7.69
CA SER A 105 -0.59 -1.72 -8.56
C SER A 105 -0.05 -2.06 -9.94
N ALA A 106 -0.57 -3.15 -10.52
CA ALA A 106 -0.42 -3.45 -11.94
C ALA A 106 -1.54 -2.83 -12.81
N ASP A 107 -2.59 -2.32 -12.18
CA ASP A 107 -3.76 -1.72 -12.81
C ASP A 107 -3.75 -0.19 -12.59
N LEU A 108 -3.82 0.55 -13.69
CA LEU A 108 -3.87 2.02 -13.68
C LEU A 108 -5.15 2.56 -13.05
N ALA A 109 -6.29 1.87 -13.18
CA ALA A 109 -7.53 2.27 -12.53
C ALA A 109 -7.38 2.20 -11.00
N ALA A 110 -6.74 1.16 -10.46
CA ALA A 110 -6.45 1.08 -9.03
C ALA A 110 -5.48 2.19 -8.55
N ILE A 111 -4.52 2.63 -9.38
CA ILE A 111 -3.69 3.82 -9.07
C ILE A 111 -4.55 5.08 -8.99
N ARG A 112 -5.56 5.21 -9.87
CA ARG A 112 -6.50 6.34 -9.81
C ARG A 112 -7.36 6.26 -8.55
N ASP A 113 -7.83 5.07 -8.18
CA ASP A 113 -8.58 4.83 -6.93
C ASP A 113 -7.77 5.24 -5.70
N ALA A 114 -6.49 4.83 -5.64
CA ALA A 114 -5.58 5.20 -4.56
C ALA A 114 -5.43 6.72 -4.42
N LYS A 115 -5.23 7.42 -5.55
CA LYS A 115 -5.21 8.89 -5.56
C LYS A 115 -6.54 9.48 -5.10
N ALA A 116 -7.63 8.86 -5.51
CA ALA A 116 -8.99 9.27 -5.17
C ALA A 116 -9.26 9.18 -3.66
N VAL A 117 -8.65 8.22 -2.95
CA VAL A 117 -8.75 8.11 -1.49
C VAL A 117 -7.63 8.84 -0.74
N GLY A 118 -6.90 9.75 -1.40
CA GLY A 118 -5.93 10.61 -0.72
C GLY A 118 -4.54 10.00 -0.53
N VAL A 119 -4.22 8.85 -1.13
CA VAL A 119 -2.84 8.38 -1.18
C VAL A 119 -2.02 9.32 -2.06
N ALA A 120 -0.88 9.79 -1.55
CA ALA A 120 -0.01 10.69 -2.28
C ALA A 120 0.46 10.03 -3.59
N PRO A 121 0.35 10.71 -4.77
CA PRO A 121 0.76 10.12 -6.04
C PRO A 121 2.22 9.68 -6.07
N VAL A 122 3.09 10.40 -5.35
CA VAL A 122 4.51 10.06 -5.20
C VAL A 122 4.72 8.76 -4.42
N ALA A 123 3.80 8.38 -3.54
CA ALA A 123 3.80 7.13 -2.78
C ALA A 123 3.05 5.99 -3.50
N SER A 124 2.64 6.19 -4.75
CA SER A 124 2.03 5.18 -5.60
C SER A 124 2.97 4.76 -6.73
N LEU A 125 3.01 3.46 -7.04
CA LEU A 125 3.84 2.90 -8.12
C LEU A 125 3.01 1.97 -9.02
N LEU A 126 2.96 2.28 -10.32
CA LEU A 126 2.41 1.39 -11.34
C LEU A 126 3.53 0.46 -11.83
N TYR A 127 3.33 -0.86 -11.70
CA TYR A 127 4.29 -1.87 -12.16
C TYR A 127 3.72 -2.71 -13.29
N GLN A 128 4.60 -3.32 -14.09
CA GLN A 128 4.15 -4.20 -15.18
C GLN A 128 3.63 -5.52 -14.61
N LYS A 129 2.51 -6.03 -15.13
CA LYS A 129 1.94 -7.34 -14.78
C LYS A 129 2.81 -8.50 -15.30
N SER A 130 4.03 -8.60 -14.81
CA SER A 130 5.03 -9.59 -15.17
C SER A 130 5.89 -9.92 -13.95
N GLY A 131 6.51 -11.11 -13.94
CA GLY A 131 7.39 -11.51 -12.83
C GLY A 131 8.57 -10.54 -12.62
N LEU A 132 9.10 -9.95 -13.70
CA LEU A 132 10.13 -8.92 -13.61
C LEU A 132 9.57 -7.61 -13.05
N GLY A 133 8.41 -7.16 -13.53
CA GLY A 133 7.77 -5.92 -13.07
C GLY A 133 7.44 -5.96 -11.57
N SER A 134 6.87 -7.06 -11.09
CA SER A 134 6.61 -7.25 -9.65
C SER A 134 7.90 -7.29 -8.83
N LYS A 135 8.95 -7.99 -9.30
CA LYS A 135 10.25 -8.02 -8.60
C LYS A 135 10.86 -6.63 -8.46
N LEU A 136 10.80 -5.81 -9.52
CA LEU A 136 11.30 -4.44 -9.50
C LEU A 136 10.48 -3.56 -8.56
N ALA A 137 9.15 -3.69 -8.56
CA ALA A 137 8.30 -2.94 -7.62
C ALA A 137 8.62 -3.26 -6.16
N TRP A 138 8.83 -4.55 -5.83
CA TRP A 138 9.26 -4.97 -4.50
C TRP A 138 10.65 -4.44 -4.13
N ALA A 139 11.60 -4.46 -5.07
CA ALA A 139 12.94 -3.93 -4.86
C ALA A 139 12.90 -2.41 -4.59
N SER A 140 12.15 -1.65 -5.38
CA SER A 140 11.92 -0.22 -5.16
C SER A 140 11.29 0.03 -3.80
N LEU A 141 10.21 -0.67 -3.45
CA LEU A 141 9.56 -0.53 -2.15
C LEU A 141 10.54 -0.80 -0.99
N ALA A 142 11.31 -1.90 -1.06
CA ALA A 142 12.28 -2.25 -0.03
C ALA A 142 13.36 -1.18 0.14
N MET A 143 13.84 -0.61 -0.96
CA MET A 143 14.81 0.49 -0.94
C MET A 143 14.23 1.74 -0.28
N ARG A 144 13.05 2.20 -0.72
CA ARG A 144 12.40 3.41 -0.17
C ARG A 144 12.01 3.24 1.30
N LEU A 145 11.55 2.05 1.70
CA LEU A 145 11.32 1.69 3.10
C LEU A 145 12.59 1.75 3.94
N SER A 146 13.71 1.24 3.42
CA SER A 146 15.00 1.32 4.11
C SER A 146 15.49 2.76 4.26
N ASP A 147 15.32 3.60 3.24
CA ASP A 147 15.67 5.02 3.28
C ASP A 147 14.79 5.77 4.29
N TYR A 148 13.49 5.53 4.27
CA TYR A 148 12.56 6.10 5.26
C TYR A 148 12.91 5.63 6.66
N ARG A 149 13.16 4.33 6.89
CA ARG A 149 13.56 3.78 8.19
C ARG A 149 14.88 4.35 8.70
N SER A 150 15.85 4.60 7.81
CA SER A 150 17.14 5.21 8.16
C SER A 150 17.10 6.75 8.24
N ALA A 151 15.91 7.37 8.12
CA ALA A 151 15.70 8.81 8.13
C ALA A 151 16.41 9.57 6.99
N ARG A 152 16.78 8.89 5.90
CA ARG A 152 17.24 9.54 4.66
C ARG A 152 16.09 10.18 3.90
N LEU A 153 14.89 9.63 4.04
CA LEU A 153 13.64 10.19 3.56
C LEU A 153 12.73 10.54 4.74
N HIS A 154 12.10 11.71 4.67
CA HIS A 154 11.12 12.16 5.66
C HIS A 154 9.72 11.58 5.40
N SER A 155 9.44 11.20 4.16
CA SER A 155 8.20 10.53 3.72
C SER A 155 8.50 9.50 2.64
N LEU A 156 7.64 8.49 2.50
CA LEU A 156 7.80 7.48 1.46
C LEU A 156 7.41 8.03 0.10
N MET A 157 8.33 7.88 -0.85
CA MET A 157 8.11 8.29 -2.25
C MET A 157 8.92 7.41 -3.20
N PHE A 158 8.34 7.17 -4.38
CA PHE A 158 9.00 6.54 -5.51
C PHE A 158 9.59 7.60 -6.44
N LEU A 159 10.85 7.38 -6.82
CA LEU A 159 11.62 8.22 -7.73
C LEU A 159 11.30 7.89 -9.19
N GLU A 160 11.78 8.73 -10.11
CA GLU A 160 11.57 8.52 -11.55
C GLU A 160 12.15 7.17 -12.04
N GLU A 161 13.28 6.74 -11.47
CA GLU A 161 13.92 5.45 -11.77
C GLU A 161 13.07 4.23 -11.35
N ASP A 162 12.17 4.39 -10.37
CA ASP A 162 11.23 3.35 -9.98
C ASP A 162 10.10 3.22 -11.01
N ARG A 163 9.75 4.33 -11.70
CA ARG A 163 8.58 4.47 -12.60
C ARG A 163 8.87 3.97 -14.00
N GLN A 164 9.08 2.67 -14.10
CA GLN A 164 9.45 2.03 -15.37
C GLN A 164 8.26 1.79 -16.30
N HIS A 165 7.03 1.70 -15.78
CA HIS A 165 5.84 1.50 -16.60
C HIS A 165 5.61 2.68 -17.56
N PRO A 166 5.35 2.43 -18.86
CA PRO A 166 5.16 3.50 -19.85
C PRO A 166 3.95 4.39 -19.52
N ASP A 167 2.87 3.78 -19.02
CA ASP A 167 1.62 4.47 -18.65
C ASP A 167 1.60 4.97 -17.19
N ASP A 168 2.72 4.96 -16.47
CA ASP A 168 2.74 5.51 -15.11
C ASP A 168 2.40 7.02 -15.17
N PRO A 169 1.28 7.46 -14.55
CA PRO A 169 0.80 8.83 -14.68
C PRO A 169 1.68 9.85 -13.96
N ASN A 170 2.58 9.40 -13.09
CA ASN A 170 3.51 10.24 -12.33
C ASN A 170 4.94 10.18 -12.90
N LYS A 171 5.15 9.46 -14.01
CA LYS A 171 6.41 9.48 -14.74
C LYS A 171 6.61 10.84 -15.40
N LYS A 172 7.71 11.51 -15.09
CA LYS A 172 8.11 12.72 -15.82
C LYS A 172 8.51 12.33 -17.24
N LYS A 173 7.93 12.99 -18.25
CA LYS A 173 8.42 12.84 -19.63
C LYS A 173 9.79 13.50 -19.70
N LYS A 174 10.83 12.75 -20.04
CA LYS A 174 12.10 13.36 -20.47
C LYS A 174 11.79 14.13 -21.75
N ASN A 175 11.74 15.47 -21.66
CA ASN A 175 11.57 16.31 -22.84
C ASN A 175 12.72 16.00 -23.81
N ASN A 176 12.37 15.57 -25.03
CA ASN A 176 13.28 15.53 -26.17
C ASN A 176 13.89 16.92 -26.35
N LYS A 177 15.15 17.09 -25.95
CA LYS A 177 16.05 18.05 -26.56
C LYS A 177 16.95 17.25 -27.50
N SER A 178 16.49 17.13 -28.75
CA SER A 178 17.39 17.03 -29.90
C SER A 178 17.73 18.44 -30.37
#